data_AF-A0AAP6BMB9-F1
#
_entry.id   AF-A0AAP6BMB9-F1
#
_cell.length_a   1.000
_cell.length_b   1.000
_cell.length_c   1.000
_cell.angle_alpha   90.00
_cell.angle_beta   90.00
_cell.angle_gamma   90.00
#
_symmetry.space_group_name_H-M   'P 1'
#
loop_
_entity.id
_entity.type
_entity.pdbx_description
1 polymer ?
#
loop_
_entity_poly.entity_id
_entity_poly.type
_entity_poly.pdbx_seq_one_letter_code
_entity_poly.pdbx_strand_id
1 'polypeptide(L)'
;MTVPTTWTITHSCGHTADRDLSDRPADRRAGFADWLTRSPCTDCWRASRTTDTASKDTWLTEQRATEQAEANTWAEHHHMPPLDGTERAVPWAVRCRHQLLTAA
;
A
#
# COMPACT_ATOMS: atom_id res chain seq x y z
N MET A 1 -41.69 -15.88 -10.86
CA MET A 1 -41.25 -14.69 -10.11
C MET A 1 -39.96 -14.20 -10.72
N THR A 2 -39.89 -12.93 -11.13
CA THR A 2 -38.69 -12.32 -11.71
C THR A 2 -37.77 -11.85 -10.60
N VAL A 3 -36.51 -12.31 -10.58
CA VAL A 3 -35.51 -11.85 -9.60
C VAL A 3 -35.09 -10.42 -9.99
N PRO A 4 -35.11 -9.45 -9.05
CA PRO A 4 -34.71 -8.09 -9.34
C PRO A 4 -33.25 -8.01 -9.80
N THR A 5 -33.00 -7.16 -10.79
CA THR A 5 -31.65 -6.87 -11.32
C THR A 5 -31.02 -5.71 -10.57
N THR A 6 -31.81 -4.70 -10.20
CA THR A 6 -31.35 -3.54 -9.42
C THR A 6 -31.51 -3.79 -7.92
N TRP A 7 -30.44 -3.55 -7.16
CA TRP A 7 -30.39 -3.71 -5.71
C TRP A 7 -29.87 -2.43 -5.06
N THR A 8 -30.64 -1.89 -4.12
CA THR A 8 -30.18 -0.80 -3.24
C THR A 8 -29.32 -1.39 -2.13
N ILE A 9 -28.06 -0.97 -2.06
CA ILE A 9 -27.07 -1.55 -1.16
C ILE A 9 -26.55 -0.45 -0.23
N THR A 10 -26.69 -0.67 1.08
CA THR A 10 -26.02 0.13 2.11
C THR A 10 -24.71 -0.55 2.47
N HIS A 11 -23.60 0.06 2.12
CA HIS A 11 -22.25 -0.42 2.42
C HIS A 11 -21.90 -0.28 3.91
N SER A 12 -20.86 -0.98 4.36
CA SER A 12 -20.39 -0.91 5.76
C SER A 12 -19.85 0.47 6.14
N CYS A 13 -19.47 1.28 5.16
CA CYS A 13 -19.11 2.69 5.34
C CYS A 13 -20.32 3.64 5.48
N GLY A 14 -21.56 3.12 5.44
CA GLY A 14 -22.81 3.88 5.56
C GLY A 14 -23.33 4.49 4.24
N HIS A 15 -22.59 4.38 3.14
CA HIS A 15 -23.03 4.87 1.83
C HIS A 15 -24.04 3.92 1.18
N THR A 16 -25.14 4.47 0.68
CA THR A 16 -26.14 3.73 -0.08
C THR A 16 -25.97 3.98 -1.58
N ALA A 17 -26.00 2.92 -2.38
CA ALA A 17 -25.98 3.02 -3.82
C ALA A 17 -26.88 1.96 -4.47
N ASP A 18 -27.59 2.35 -5.53
CA ASP A 18 -28.26 1.39 -6.39
C ASP A 18 -27.24 0.73 -7.32
N ARG A 19 -27.29 -0.60 -7.37
CA ARG A 19 -26.39 -1.39 -8.21
C ARG A 19 -27.19 -2.32 -9.11
N ASP A 20 -26.94 -2.23 -10.41
CA ASP A 20 -27.41 -3.22 -11.36
C ASP A 20 -26.54 -4.48 -11.27
N LEU A 21 -27.19 -5.62 -11.05
CA LEU A 21 -26.62 -6.96 -10.98
C LEU A 21 -27.15 -7.85 -12.12
N SER A 22 -27.67 -7.26 -13.20
CA SER A 22 -28.14 -7.96 -14.40
C SER A 22 -27.08 -8.91 -14.98
N ASP A 23 -25.81 -8.48 -14.99
CA ASP A 23 -24.63 -9.26 -15.43
C ASP A 23 -24.35 -10.51 -14.59
N ARG A 24 -24.98 -10.65 -13.41
CA ARG A 24 -24.82 -11.82 -12.55
C ARG A 24 -25.97 -12.81 -12.72
N PRO A 25 -25.68 -14.13 -12.65
CA PRO A 25 -26.71 -15.17 -12.56
C PRO A 25 -27.73 -14.86 -11.45
N ALA A 26 -29.01 -15.08 -11.72
CA ALA A 26 -30.11 -14.67 -10.83
C ALA A 26 -30.00 -15.26 -9.41
N ASP A 27 -29.50 -16.50 -9.30
CA ASP A 27 -29.23 -17.20 -8.04
C ASP A 27 -28.13 -16.54 -7.19
N ARG A 28 -27.21 -15.80 -7.83
CA ARG A 28 -26.05 -15.18 -7.15
C ARG A 28 -26.26 -13.70 -6.79
N ARG A 29 -27.32 -13.05 -7.30
CA ARG A 29 -27.55 -11.61 -7.10
C ARG A 29 -27.73 -11.26 -5.62
N ALA A 30 -28.59 -11.99 -4.91
CA ALA A 30 -28.86 -11.73 -3.50
C ALA A 30 -27.62 -11.92 -2.61
N GLY A 31 -26.86 -13.01 -2.81
CA GLY A 31 -25.64 -13.27 -2.05
C GLY A 31 -24.54 -12.23 -2.32
N PHE A 32 -24.45 -11.73 -3.55
CA PHE A 32 -23.50 -10.66 -3.88
C PHE A 32 -23.92 -9.31 -3.29
N ALA A 33 -25.21 -8.98 -3.31
CA ALA A 33 -25.74 -7.78 -2.67
C ALA A 33 -25.47 -7.80 -1.15
N ASP A 34 -25.72 -8.92 -0.48
CA ASP A 34 -25.39 -9.12 0.94
C ASP A 34 -23.88 -8.97 1.22
N TRP A 35 -23.02 -9.55 0.39
CA TRP A 35 -21.56 -9.36 0.51
C TRP A 35 -21.15 -7.88 0.39
N LEU A 36 -21.78 -7.12 -0.52
CA LEU A 36 -21.50 -5.70 -0.70
C LEU A 36 -21.90 -4.86 0.53
N THR A 37 -22.90 -5.28 1.32
CA THR A 37 -23.25 -4.59 2.59
C THR A 37 -22.13 -4.65 3.64
N ARG A 38 -21.30 -5.70 3.60
CA ARG A 38 -20.17 -5.88 4.52
C ARG A 38 -18.91 -5.17 4.05
N SER A 39 -18.89 -4.78 2.77
CA SER A 39 -17.75 -4.13 2.13
C SER A 39 -17.93 -2.60 2.12
N PRO A 40 -16.86 -1.81 2.26
CA PRO A 40 -16.94 -0.37 2.02
C PRO A 40 -17.24 -0.08 0.54
N CYS A 41 -17.81 1.08 0.24
CA CYS A 41 -17.99 1.50 -1.15
C CYS A 41 -16.62 1.72 -1.83
N THR A 42 -16.60 1.69 -3.16
CA THR A 42 -15.37 1.82 -3.95
C THR A 42 -14.59 3.09 -3.63
N ASP A 43 -15.28 4.20 -3.36
CA ASP A 43 -14.65 5.48 -3.05
C ASP A 43 -14.00 5.46 -1.67
N CYS A 44 -14.69 4.95 -0.65
CA CYS A 44 -14.13 4.77 0.69
C CYS A 44 -12.95 3.79 0.69
N TRP A 45 -13.06 2.70 -0.07
CA TRP A 45 -11.95 1.74 -0.22
C TRP A 45 -10.74 2.36 -0.91
N ARG A 46 -10.96 3.18 -1.96
CA ARG A 46 -9.88 3.89 -2.65
C ARG A 46 -9.25 4.93 -1.72
N ALA A 47 -10.06 5.69 -0.99
CA ALA A 47 -9.58 6.69 -0.06
C ALA A 47 -8.71 6.08 1.05
N SER A 48 -9.14 4.95 1.64
CA SER A 48 -8.33 4.28 2.67
C SER A 48 -7.00 3.79 2.10
N ARG A 49 -7.01 3.21 0.90
CA ARG A 49 -5.78 2.76 0.22
C ARG A 49 -4.83 3.90 -0.07
N THR A 50 -5.31 5.03 -0.60
CA THR A 50 -4.46 6.19 -0.91
C THR A 50 -3.77 6.73 0.33
N THR A 51 -4.51 6.88 1.43
CA THR A 51 -3.96 7.34 2.72
C THR A 51 -2.90 6.37 3.25
N ASP A 52 -3.16 5.07 3.21
CA ASP A 52 -2.18 4.05 3.63
C ASP A 52 -0.91 4.10 2.79
N THR A 53 -1.02 4.27 1.46
CA THR A 53 0.17 4.41 0.59
C THR A 53 0.95 5.68 0.88
N ALA A 54 0.28 6.81 1.06
CA ALA A 54 0.95 8.08 1.35
C ALA A 54 1.72 7.99 2.67
N SER A 55 1.09 7.47 3.73
CA SER A 55 1.74 7.26 5.04
C SER A 55 2.91 6.26 4.97
N LYS A 56 2.81 5.25 4.10
CA LYS A 56 3.88 4.28 3.91
C LYS A 56 5.07 4.86 3.16
N ASP A 57 4.83 5.68 2.15
CA ASP A 57 5.88 6.31 1.36
C ASP A 57 6.66 7.35 2.18
N THR A 58 5.98 8.13 3.01
CA THR A 58 6.64 9.05 3.95
C THR A 58 7.50 8.27 4.94
N TRP A 59 6.94 7.23 5.56
CA TRP A 59 7.67 6.37 6.49
C TRP A 59 8.90 5.71 5.86
N LEU A 60 8.77 5.16 4.64
CA LEU A 60 9.90 4.56 3.91
C LEU A 60 11.00 5.58 3.58
N THR A 61 10.62 6.83 3.31
CA THR A 61 11.58 7.90 2.99
C THR A 61 12.36 8.29 4.23
N GLU A 62 11.67 8.49 5.35
CA GLU A 62 12.30 8.78 6.66
C GLU A 62 13.22 7.64 7.10
N GLN A 63 12.73 6.40 7.06
CA GLN A 63 13.51 5.23 7.45
C GLN A 63 14.79 5.07 6.62
N ARG A 64 14.70 5.24 5.29
CA ARG A 64 15.88 5.19 4.41
C ARG A 64 16.86 6.32 4.67
N ALA A 65 16.39 7.52 5.02
CA ALA A 65 17.25 8.64 5.37
C ALA A 65 18.04 8.33 6.66
N THR A 66 17.38 7.76 7.67
CA THR A 66 18.03 7.30 8.90
C THR A 66 19.08 6.23 8.63
N GLU A 67 18.72 5.15 7.92
CA GLU A 67 19.66 4.08 7.56
C GLU A 67 20.87 4.61 6.75
N GLN A 68 20.64 5.59 5.87
CA GLN A 68 21.70 6.20 5.10
C GLN A 68 22.65 7.02 5.98
N ALA A 69 22.12 7.80 6.93
CA ALA A 69 22.92 8.58 7.85
C ALA A 69 23.78 7.69 8.75
N GLU A 70 23.23 6.59 9.26
CA GLU A 70 23.96 5.58 10.03
C GLU A 70 25.08 4.95 9.19
N ALA A 71 24.77 4.52 7.96
CA ALA A 71 25.75 3.91 7.07
C ALA A 71 26.88 4.88 6.67
N ASN A 72 26.57 6.17 6.47
CA ASN A 72 27.56 7.20 6.19
C ASN A 72 28.46 7.45 7.42
N THR A 73 27.87 7.58 8.61
CA THR A 73 28.61 7.78 9.86
C THR A 73 29.55 6.61 10.13
N TRP A 74 29.08 5.39 9.93
CA TRP A 74 29.90 4.19 10.02
C TRP A 74 31.03 4.18 8.98
N ALA A 75 30.73 4.53 7.73
CA ALA A 75 31.74 4.59 6.67
C ALA A 75 32.83 5.61 6.97
N GLU A 76 32.48 6.78 7.49
CA GLU A 76 33.44 7.81 7.92
C GLU A 76 34.29 7.34 9.10
N HIS A 77 33.66 6.81 10.15
CA HIS A 77 34.34 6.30 11.35
C HIS A 77 35.34 5.18 11.02
N HIS A 78 35.01 4.31 10.07
CA HIS A 78 35.87 3.21 9.64
C HIS A 78 36.74 3.54 8.42
N HIS A 79 36.79 4.82 8.00
CA HIS A 79 37.59 5.29 6.86
C HIS A 79 37.38 4.47 5.58
N MET A 80 36.14 4.09 5.31
CA MET A 80 35.78 3.30 4.15
C MET A 80 36.02 4.08 2.86
N PRO A 81 36.58 3.44 1.81
CA PRO A 81 36.75 4.10 0.51
C PRO A 81 35.42 4.61 -0.05
N PRO A 82 35.42 5.78 -0.73
CA PRO A 82 34.24 6.26 -1.44
C PRO A 82 33.87 5.28 -2.56
N LEU A 83 32.58 5.19 -2.87
CA LEU A 83 32.07 4.35 -3.95
C LEU A 83 31.71 5.23 -5.15
N ASP A 84 32.16 4.82 -6.33
CA ASP A 84 31.83 5.48 -7.59
C ASP A 84 30.61 4.82 -8.24
N GLY A 85 29.70 5.63 -8.77
CA GLY A 85 28.50 5.14 -9.43
C GLY A 85 27.46 6.23 -9.63
N THR A 86 26.23 5.82 -9.96
CA THR A 86 25.12 6.75 -10.12
C THR A 86 24.61 7.25 -8.76
N GLU A 87 23.96 8.41 -8.76
CA GLU A 87 23.33 8.99 -7.56
C GLU A 87 22.36 8.05 -6.86
N ARG A 88 21.79 7.07 -7.58
CA ARG A 88 20.93 6.03 -7.01
C ARG A 88 21.69 4.83 -6.49
N ALA A 89 22.78 4.44 -7.16
CA ALA A 89 23.54 3.23 -6.84
C ALA A 89 24.44 3.42 -5.61
N VAL A 90 25.08 4.58 -5.48
CA VAL A 90 26.04 4.84 -4.40
C VAL A 90 25.38 4.76 -3.01
N PRO A 91 24.26 5.45 -2.71
CA PRO A 91 23.61 5.37 -1.39
C PRO A 91 23.16 3.94 -1.07
N TRP A 92 22.61 3.22 -2.05
CA TRP A 92 22.22 1.83 -1.89
C TRP A 92 23.43 0.94 -1.54
N ALA A 93 24.54 1.05 -2.27
CA ALA A 93 25.73 0.27 -2.04
C ALA A 93 26.38 0.57 -0.68
N VAL A 94 26.37 1.84 -0.24
CA VAL A 94 26.85 2.22 1.10
C VAL A 94 26.03 1.55 2.21
N ARG A 95 24.69 1.55 2.10
CA ARG A 95 23.82 0.85 3.08
C ARG A 95 24.05 -0.65 3.07
N CYS A 96 24.14 -1.27 1.90
CA CYS A 96 24.44 -2.71 1.79
C CYS A 96 25.79 -3.06 2.42
N ARG A 97 26.83 -2.26 2.16
CA ARG A 97 28.15 -2.45 2.76
C ARG A 97 28.09 -2.34 4.29
N HIS A 98 27.40 -1.34 4.82
CA HIS A 98 27.19 -1.18 6.26
C HIS A 98 26.50 -2.43 6.86
N GLN A 99 25.35 -2.83 6.31
CA GLN A 99 24.58 -3.98 6.80
C GLN A 99 25.38 -5.28 6.79
N LEU A 100 26.13 -5.55 5.71
CA LEU A 100 26.93 -6.78 5.59
C LEU A 100 28.09 -6.83 6.60
N LEU A 101 28.64 -5.67 6.97
CA LEU A 101 29.82 -5.59 7.83
C LEU A 101 29.49 -5.40 9.31
N THR A 102 28.24 -5.02 9.65
CA THR A 102 27.78 -4.87 11.04
C THR A 102 26.81 -5.95 11.51
N ALA A 103 26.30 -6.81 10.62
CA ALA A 103 25.38 -7.90 10.98
C ALA A 103 26.05 -9.14 11.64
N ALA A 104 27.23 -8.98 12.25
CA ALA A 104 27.98 -10.04 12.92
C ALA A 104 27.58 -10.24 14.39
#